data_AF-A0A0Q0C1B6-F1
#
_entry.id   AF-A0A0Q0C1B6-F1
#
_cell.length_a   1.000
_cell.length_b   1.000
_cell.length_c   1.000
_cell.angle_alpha   90.00
_cell.angle_beta   90.00
_cell.angle_gamma   90.00
#
_symmetry.space_group_name_H-M   'P 1'
#
loop_
_entity.id
_entity.type
_entity.pdbx_description
1 polymer ?
#
loop_
_entity_poly.entity_id
_entity_poly.type
_entity_poly.pdbx_seq_one_letter_code
_entity_poly.pdbx_strand_id
1 'polypeptide(L)' 'MPFDAYIKIEGIPGEALDDRYKDCIEITGYGFGMHKSTSATASSSGGASSGRTSLT' A
#
# COMPACT_ATOMS: atom_id res chain seq x y z
N MET A 1 17.34 -14.90 -4.08
CA MET A 1 16.05 -15.08 -4.76
C MET A 1 15.67 -13.76 -5.40
N PRO A 2 15.31 -13.72 -6.70
CA PRO A 2 14.73 -12.53 -7.30
C PRO A 2 13.36 -12.24 -6.66
N PHE A 3 12.95 -10.98 -6.70
CA PHE A 3 11.66 -10.53 -6.19
C PHE A 3 10.61 -10.70 -7.29
N ASP A 4 9.61 -11.54 -7.02
CA ASP A 4 8.45 -11.73 -7.91
C ASP A 4 7.23 -11.15 -7.21
N ALA A 5 6.59 -10.15 -7.82
CA ALA A 5 5.37 -9.54 -7.29
C ALA A 5 4.35 -9.31 -8.40
N TYR A 6 3.09 -9.48 -8.03
CA TYR A 6 1.95 -9.46 -8.94
C TYR A 6 0.87 -8.55 -8.38
N ILE A 7 0.31 -7.69 -9.23
CA ILE A 7 -0.83 -6.84 -8.91
C ILE A 7 -2.03 -7.28 -9.73
N LYS A 8 -3.17 -7.48 -9.06
CA LYS A 8 -4.47 -7.71 -9.70
C LYS A 8 -5.34 -6.48 -9.53
N ILE A 9 -5.77 -5.89 -10.63
CA ILE A 9 -6.69 -4.76 -10.65
C ILE A 9 -7.99 -5.25 -11.28
N GLU A 10 -9.12 -5.10 -10.58
CA GLU A 10 -10.40 -5.49 -11.14
C GLU A 10 -10.71 -4.69 -12.41
N GLY A 11 -10.99 -5.40 -13.51
CA GLY A 11 -11.28 -4.80 -14.81
C GLY A 11 -10.06 -4.53 -15.70
N ILE A 12 -8.83 -4.75 -15.22
CA ILE A 12 -7.61 -4.62 -16.03
C ILE A 12 -6.87 -5.97 -16.02
N PRO A 13 -6.93 -6.76 -17.11
CA PRO A 13 -6.12 -7.95 -17.24
C PRO A 13 -4.65 -7.58 -17.44
N GLY A 14 -3.75 -8.32 -16.79
CA GLY A 14 -2.31 -8.27 -17.02
C GLY A 14 -1.81 -9.46 -17.83
N GLU A 15 -0.51 -9.46 -18.11
CA GLU A 15 0.13 -10.43 -19.03
C GLU A 15 0.91 -11.53 -18.29
N ALA A 16 0.70 -11.69 -16.98
CA ALA A 16 1.40 -12.72 -16.21
C ALA A 16 1.08 -14.12 -16.74
N LEU A 17 2.13 -14.84 -17.13
CA LEU A 17 2.06 -16.20 -17.66
C LEU A 17 2.14 -17.27 -16.55
N ASP A 18 2.28 -16.85 -15.29
CA ASP A 18 2.33 -17.77 -14.15
C ASP A 18 0.96 -18.43 -13.92
N ASP A 19 0.94 -19.75 -13.78
CA ASP A 19 -0.29 -20.53 -13.65
C ASP A 19 -1.11 -20.16 -12.40
N ARG A 20 -0.47 -19.63 -11.35
CA ARG A 20 -1.12 -19.21 -10.10
C ARG A 20 -1.58 -17.75 -10.12
N TYR A 21 -1.04 -16.93 -11.01
CA TYR A 21 -1.32 -15.49 -11.11
C TYR A 21 -1.72 -15.06 -12.53
N LYS A 22 -2.46 -15.92 -13.24
CA LYS A 22 -2.98 -15.60 -14.58
C LYS A 22 -3.74 -14.28 -14.58
N ASP A 23 -3.53 -13.53 -15.65
CA ASP A 23 -4.12 -12.21 -15.87
C ASP A 23 -3.73 -11.15 -14.83
N CYS A 24 -2.66 -11.38 -14.04
CA CYS A 24 -2.10 -10.36 -13.15
C CYS A 24 -1.02 -9.54 -13.87
N ILE A 25 -0.73 -8.35 -13.35
CA ILE A 25 0.35 -7.49 -13.82
C ILE A 25 1.59 -7.80 -12.98
N GLU A 26 2.66 -8.25 -13.63
CA GLU A 26 3.96 -8.41 -12.99
C GLU A 26 4.58 -7.05 -12.70
N ILE A 27 5.02 -6.85 -11.46
CA ILE A 27 5.66 -5.62 -11.00
C ILE A 27 7.08 -5.88 -10.51
N THR A 28 8.00 -5.01 -10.90
CA THR A 28 9.40 -5.08 -10.48
C THR A 28 9.65 -4.44 -9.11
N GLY A 29 8.66 -3.74 -8.56
CA GLY A 29 8.69 -3.13 -7.23
C GLY A 29 7.41 -2.38 -6.90
N TYR A 30 7.14 -2.20 -5.61
CA TYR A 30 6.06 -1.35 -5.11
C TYR A 30 6.57 -0.45 -3.97
N GLY A 31 6.04 0.77 -3.89
CA GLY A 31 6.31 1.70 -2.79
C GLY A 31 5.01 1.97 -2.04
N PHE A 32 5.02 1.78 -0.73
CA PHE A 32 3.87 2.04 0.12
C PHE A 32 4.33 2.70 1.42
N GLY A 33 3.92 3.94 1.65
CA GLY A 33 4.27 4.71 2.83
C GLY A 33 3.03 5.08 3.63
N MET A 34 3.09 4.94 4.95
CA MET A 34 2.07 5.50 5.86
C MET A 34 2.70 6.59 6.72
N HIS A 35 2.14 7.80 6.70
CA HIS A 35 2.56 8.92 7.52
C HIS A 35 1.45 9.31 8.50
N LYS A 36 1.75 9.28 9.80
CA LYS A 36 0.80 9.62 10.87
C LYS A 36 1.18 10.97 11.49
N SER A 37 0.34 11.99 11.28
CA SER A 37 0.57 13.36 11.76
C SER A 37 0.23 13.56 13.25
N THR A 38 0.45 12.56 14.11
CA THR A 38 0.23 12.70 15.56
C THR A 38 1.47 13.28 16.23
N SER A 39 1.33 14.44 16.88
CA SER A 39 2.40 15.10 17.64
C SER A 39 2.87 14.23 18.81
N ALA A 40 4.17 14.14 19.03
CA ALA A 40 4.77 13.42 20.16
C ALA A 40 4.87 14.26 21.45
N THR A 41 4.67 15.58 21.37
CA THR A 41 4.91 16.53 22.47
C THR A 41 3.70 17.38 22.86
N ALA A 42 2.60 17.31 22.11
CA ALA A 42 1.38 18.06 22.38
C ALA A 42 0.15 17.15 22.27
N SER A 43 -0.64 17.09 23.36
CA SER A 43 -1.89 16.36 23.45
C SER A 43 -3.07 17.33 23.51
N SER A 44 -4.21 16.96 22.94
CA SER A 44 -5.47 17.69 23.15
C SER A 44 -5.96 17.52 24.59
N SER A 45 -6.64 18.53 25.14
CA SER A 45 -7.24 18.54 26.50
C SER A 45 -8.34 17.48 26.73
N GLY A 46 -8.58 16.56 25.79
CA GLY A 46 -9.53 15.45 25.83
C GLY A 46 -9.14 14.34 24.85
N GLY A 47 -9.85 13.19 24.89
CA GLY A 47 -9.50 11.94 24.17
C GLY A 47 -9.56 11.96 22.63
N ALA A 48 -9.78 13.11 22.01
CA ALA A 48 -9.84 13.26 20.56
C ALA A 48 -8.46 13.63 19.99
N SER A 49 -7.62 12.64 19.67
CA SER A 49 -6.44 12.87 18.81
C SER A 49 -6.91 13.25 17.40
N SER A 50 -6.63 14.48 16.97
CA SER A 50 -7.05 15.02 15.66
C SER A 50 -6.22 14.49 14.47
N GLY A 51 -5.08 13.84 14.73
CA GLY A 51 -4.18 13.35 13.69
C GLY A 51 -4.72 12.12 12.94
N ARG A 52 -5.05 12.29 11.65
CA ARG A 52 -5.34 11.17 10.73
C ARG A 52 -4.06 10.65 10.06
N THR A 53 -4.05 9.37 9.72
CA THR A 53 -2.95 8.75 8.95
C THR A 53 -3.17 9.02 7.47
N SER A 54 -2.14 9.53 6.78
CA SER A 54 -2.09 9.72 5.34
C SER A 54 -1.25 8.61 4.71
N LEU A 55 -1.64 8.18 3.52
CA LEU A 55 -0.97 7.15 2.72
C LEU A 55 -0.32 7.82 1.51
N THR A 56 0.94 7.46 1.22
CA THR A 56 1.72 7.99 0.09
C THR A 56 2.23 6.86 -0.78
#